data_AF-A0A2E3TLH8-F1
#
_entry.id   AF-A0A2E3TLH8-F1
#
_cell.length_a   1.000
_cell.length_b   1.000
_cell.length_c   1.000
_cell.angle_alpha   90.00
_cell.angle_beta   90.00
_cell.angle_gamma   90.00
#
_symmetry.space_group_name_H-M   'P 1'
#
loop_
_entity.id
_entity.type
_entity.pdbx_description
1 polymer ?
#
loop_
_entity_poly.entity_id
_entity_poly.type
_entity_poly.pdbx_seq_one_letter_code
_entity_poly.pdbx_strand_id
1 'polypeptide(L)'
;MNNKKNDLKLNLGVQPLDTLMIKNKWTNNFIVKNSLSQLTHKQLQKGRKGRRLTAKIQNKILESVNICLFPKKVEIGDLFTYYGNKSLRD
;
A
#
# COMPACT_ATOMS: atom_id res chain seq x y z
N MET A 1 23.30 -7.76 16.43
CA MET A 1 22.02 -8.43 16.77
C MET A 1 20.80 -7.48 16.84
N ASN A 2 20.86 -6.23 16.36
CA ASN A 2 19.80 -5.23 16.61
C ASN A 2 18.78 -5.01 15.46
N ASN A 3 19.07 -5.44 14.23
CA ASN A 3 18.17 -5.21 13.08
C ASN A 3 16.91 -6.10 13.09
N LYS A 4 16.99 -7.31 13.63
CA LYS A 4 15.90 -8.31 13.54
C LYS A 4 14.67 -7.94 14.40
N LYS A 5 14.88 -7.27 15.55
CA LYS A 5 13.79 -6.86 16.47
C LYS A 5 12.97 -5.69 15.91
N ASN A 6 13.63 -4.70 15.28
CA ASN A 6 12.94 -3.57 14.65
C ASN A 6 12.17 -3.98 13.39
N ASP A 7 12.66 -4.99 12.66
CA ASP A 7 12.00 -5.48 11.45
C ASP A 7 10.65 -6.15 11.74
N LEU A 8 10.53 -6.89 12.83
CA LEU A 8 9.27 -7.50 13.25
C LEU A 8 8.22 -6.43 13.60
N LYS A 9 8.63 -5.34 14.25
CA LYS A 9 7.73 -4.25 14.68
C LYS A 9 7.11 -3.47 13.50
N LEU A 10 7.69 -3.59 12.31
CA LEU A 10 7.25 -2.90 11.10
C LEU A 10 6.48 -3.80 10.12
N ASN A 11 6.35 -5.10 10.40
CA ASN A 11 5.57 -6.01 9.58
C ASN A 11 4.17 -6.15 10.16
N LEU A 12 3.17 -5.70 9.41
CA LEU A 12 1.77 -5.59 9.84
C LEU A 12 0.87 -6.65 9.18
N GLY A 13 1.48 -7.70 8.61
CA GLY A 13 0.79 -8.70 7.82
C GLY A 13 0.31 -8.18 6.46
N VAL A 14 -0.10 -9.10 5.57
CA VAL A 14 -0.59 -8.75 4.23
C VAL A 14 -1.71 -7.71 4.33
N GLN A 15 -1.63 -6.66 3.52
CA GLN A 15 -2.58 -5.54 3.56
C GLN A 15 -3.75 -5.77 2.60
N PRO A 16 -4.93 -5.18 2.87
CA PRO A 16 -6.09 -5.23 1.98
C PRO A 16 -5.78 -4.85 0.52
N LEU A 17 -4.81 -3.95 0.30
CA LEU A 17 -4.26 -3.61 -1.01
C LEU A 17 -3.88 -4.84 -1.85
N ASP A 18 -3.29 -5.87 -1.25
CA ASP A 18 -2.86 -7.07 -1.97
C ASP A 18 -4.07 -7.83 -2.54
N THR A 19 -5.10 -8.03 -1.73
CA THR A 19 -6.36 -8.66 -2.14
C THR A 19 -7.04 -7.87 -3.23
N LEU A 20 -7.09 -6.53 -3.11
CA LEU A 20 -7.66 -5.66 -4.14
C LEU A 20 -6.91 -5.80 -5.47
N MET A 21 -5.58 -5.82 -5.44
CA MET A 21 -4.77 -5.99 -6.65
C MET A 21 -4.97 -7.36 -7.29
N ILE A 22 -5.02 -8.44 -6.50
CA ILE A 22 -5.28 -9.81 -6.99
C ILE A 22 -6.67 -9.88 -7.66
N LYS A 23 -7.70 -9.34 -7.00
CA LYS A 23 -9.07 -9.34 -7.51
C LYS A 23 -9.20 -8.64 -8.87
N ASN A 24 -8.48 -7.54 -9.05
CA ASN A 24 -8.46 -6.78 -10.32
C ASN A 24 -7.41 -7.28 -11.32
N LYS A 25 -6.68 -8.36 -11.02
CA LYS A 25 -5.58 -8.91 -11.83
C LYS A 25 -4.49 -7.87 -12.16
N TRP A 26 -4.24 -6.95 -11.24
CA TRP A 26 -3.28 -5.87 -11.43
C TRP A 26 -1.86 -6.28 -11.04
N THR A 27 -0.92 -6.02 -11.95
CA THR A 27 0.51 -6.14 -11.64
C THR A 27 1.00 -4.87 -10.95
N ASN A 28 2.12 -4.97 -10.23
CA ASN A 28 2.76 -3.76 -9.67
C ASN A 28 3.13 -2.76 -10.78
N ASN A 29 3.52 -3.26 -11.95
CA ASN A 29 3.86 -2.45 -13.11
C ASN A 29 2.66 -1.65 -13.63
N PHE A 30 1.48 -2.27 -13.67
CA PHE A 30 0.26 -1.59 -14.10
C PHE A 30 -0.04 -0.37 -13.23
N ILE A 31 0.01 -0.51 -11.90
CA ILE A 31 -0.24 0.63 -10.98
C ILE A 31 0.85 1.70 -11.12
N VAL A 32 2.12 1.29 -11.17
CA VAL A 32 3.26 2.22 -11.27
C VAL A 32 3.18 3.05 -12.56
N LYS A 33 2.84 2.43 -13.70
CA LYS A 33 2.71 3.13 -14.99
C LYS A 33 1.56 4.14 -15.03
N ASN A 34 0.50 3.91 -14.25
CA ASN A 34 -0.65 4.80 -14.18
C ASN A 34 -0.56 5.82 -13.02
N SER A 35 0.55 5.84 -12.27
CA SER A 35 0.75 6.78 -11.18
C SER A 35 1.13 8.17 -11.68
N LEU A 36 0.44 9.21 -11.23
CA LEU A 36 0.81 10.61 -11.49
C LEU A 36 1.98 11.10 -10.63
N SER A 37 2.25 10.40 -9.52
CA SER A 37 3.37 10.70 -8.63
C SER A 37 4.48 9.65 -8.78
N GLN A 38 5.71 10.00 -8.37
CA GLN A 38 6.82 9.05 -8.35
C GLN A 38 6.55 7.92 -7.35
N LEU A 39 6.08 6.78 -7.85
CA LEU A 39 5.80 5.54 -7.12
C LEU A 39 6.64 4.42 -7.75
N THR A 40 7.35 3.66 -6.92
CA THR A 40 8.20 2.56 -7.39
C THR A 40 7.56 1.19 -7.13
N HIS A 41 7.94 0.18 -7.92
CA HIS A 41 7.51 -1.21 -7.70
C HIS A 41 7.84 -1.69 -6.27
N LYS A 42 9.00 -1.30 -5.73
CA LYS A 42 9.44 -1.71 -4.40
C LYS A 42 8.58 -1.09 -3.30
N GLN A 43 8.15 0.16 -3.45
CA GLN A 43 7.22 0.81 -2.50
C GLN A 43 5.86 0.11 -2.50
N LEU A 44 5.32 -0.16 -3.69
CA LEU A 44 4.04 -0.86 -3.83
C LEU A 44 4.12 -2.29 -3.26
N GLN A 45 5.19 -3.02 -3.57
CA GLN A 45 5.42 -4.38 -3.08
C GLN A 45 5.52 -4.44 -1.55
N LYS A 46 6.14 -3.43 -0.93
CA LYS A 46 6.21 -3.30 0.53
C LYS A 46 4.82 -3.08 1.14
N GLY A 47 4.02 -2.20 0.54
CA GLY A 47 2.64 -1.94 0.95
C GLY A 47 1.80 -3.21 0.94
N ARG A 48 1.82 -3.96 -0.18
CA ARG A 48 1.10 -5.24 -0.31
C ARG A 48 1.47 -6.25 0.77
N LYS A 49 2.77 -6.43 1.03
CA LYS A 49 3.28 -7.42 1.99
C LYS A 49 3.16 -7.00 3.46
N GLY A 50 2.64 -5.81 3.77
CA GLY A 50 2.50 -5.37 5.16
C GLY A 50 3.67 -4.65 5.76
N ARG A 51 4.69 -4.31 4.97
CA ARG A 51 5.77 -3.49 5.52
C ARG A 51 5.23 -2.09 5.76
N ARG A 52 5.39 -1.59 6.98
CA ARG A 52 4.96 -0.25 7.37
C ARG A 52 5.57 0.81 6.45
N LEU A 53 4.69 1.62 5.87
CA LEU A 53 5.00 2.73 4.99
C LEU A 53 4.71 4.05 5.70
N THR A 54 5.34 5.13 5.22
CA THR A 54 4.96 6.48 5.64
C THR A 54 3.62 6.87 5.01
N ALA A 55 2.89 7.78 5.66
CA ALA A 55 1.62 8.31 5.14
C ALA A 55 1.75 8.86 3.71
N LYS A 56 2.87 9.52 3.41
CA LYS A 56 3.18 10.03 2.06
C LYS A 56 3.18 8.93 1.00
N ILE A 57 3.81 7.77 1.27
CA ILE A 57 3.84 6.67 0.30
C ILE A 57 2.45 6.02 0.21
N GLN A 58 1.73 5.89 1.31
CA GLN A 58 0.36 5.35 1.30
C GLN A 58 -0.59 6.21 0.46
N ASN A 59 -0.52 7.54 0.58
CA ASN A 59 -1.33 8.46 -0.22
C ASN A 59 -1.00 8.36 -1.71
N LYS A 60 0.29 8.21 -2.08
CA LYS A 60 0.67 7.95 -3.47
C LYS A 60 0.03 6.67 -4.01
N ILE A 61 0.07 5.60 -3.23
CA ILE A 61 -0.55 4.32 -3.61
C ILE A 61 -2.07 4.48 -3.76
N LEU A 62 -2.73 5.17 -2.81
CA LEU A 62 -4.17 5.44 -2.85
C LEU A 62 -4.56 6.19 -4.13
N GLU A 63 -3.82 7.25 -4.47
CA GLU A 63 -4.04 8.04 -5.68
C GLU A 63 -3.88 7.17 -6.94
N SER A 64 -2.78 6.42 -7.07
CA SER A 64 -2.55 5.54 -8.23
C SER A 64 -3.62 4.46 -8.37
N VAL A 65 -4.08 3.89 -7.26
CA VAL A 65 -5.14 2.87 -7.25
C VAL A 65 -6.48 3.49 -7.66
N ASN A 66 -6.81 4.68 -7.15
CA ASN A 66 -8.05 5.37 -7.52
C ASN A 66 -8.08 5.79 -9.00
N ILE A 67 -6.92 6.13 -9.59
CA ILE A 67 -6.82 6.33 -11.04
C ILE A 67 -7.14 5.04 -11.79
N CYS A 68 -6.59 3.90 -11.33
CA CYS A 68 -6.85 2.60 -11.96
C CYS A 68 -8.29 2.09 -11.77
N LEU A 69 -8.99 2.52 -10.70
CA LEU A 69 -10.35 2.09 -10.35
C LEU A 69 -11.47 2.95 -10.97
N PHE A 70 -11.14 4.08 -11.59
CA PHE A 70 -12.13 5.02 -12.13
C PHE A 70 -13.18 4.30 -13.00
N PRO A 71 -14.49 4.58 -12.83
CA PRO A 71 -15.10 5.68 -12.05
C PRO A 71 -15.28 5.39 -10.55
N LYS A 72 -14.90 4.21 -10.06
CA LYS A 72 -14.97 3.88 -8.64
C LYS A 72 -13.81 4.51 -7.88
N LYS A 73 -14.00 4.70 -6.57
CA LYS A 73 -12.96 5.14 -5.65
C LYS A 73 -12.97 4.28 -4.39
N VAL A 74 -11.81 4.20 -3.75
CA VAL A 74 -11.60 3.59 -2.46
C VAL A 74 -10.91 4.60 -1.55
N GLU A 75 -11.05 4.37 -0.25
CA GLU A 75 -10.42 5.16 0.80
C GLU A 75 -9.18 4.45 1.35
N ILE A 76 -8.41 5.15 2.18
CA ILE A 76 -7.17 4.59 2.72
C ILE A 76 -7.38 3.30 3.53
N GLY A 77 -8.51 3.20 4.24
CA GLY A 77 -8.89 2.04 5.05
C GLY A 77 -9.19 0.79 4.22
N ASP A 78 -9.54 0.96 2.94
CA ASP A 78 -9.75 -0.15 2.02
C ASP A 78 -8.44 -0.76 1.51
N LEU A 79 -7.33 0.00 1.62
CA LEU A 79 -6.01 -0.42 1.15
C LEU A 79 -5.08 -0.85 2.30
N PHE A 80 -5.22 -0.26 3.47
CA PHE A 80 -4.31 -0.46 4.59
C PHE A 80 -5.06 -0.59 5.92
N THR A 81 -4.53 -1.40 6.82
CA THR A 81 -5.03 -1.51 8.21
C THR A 81 -4.47 -0.43 9.14
N TYR A 82 -3.65 0.48 8.61
CA TYR A 82 -2.91 1.50 9.35
C TYR A 82 -2.67 2.74 8.48
N TYR A 83 -2.37 3.88 9.12
CA TYR A 83 -1.99 5.11 8.43
C TYR A 83 -0.75 5.76 9.05
N GLY A 84 0.32 5.89 8.28
CA GLY A 84 1.62 6.37 8.75
C GLY A 84 2.09 5.56 9.96
N ASN A 85 2.10 6.17 11.14
CA ASN A 85 2.47 5.53 12.42
C ASN A 85 1.27 5.17 13.32
N LYS A 86 0.04 5.41 12.87
CA LYS A 86 -1.21 5.16 13.61
C LYS A 86 -1.90 3.87 13.12
N SER A 87 -2.61 3.18 14.01
CA SER A 87 -3.59 2.15 13.62
C SER A 87 -4.79 2.85 12.99
N LEU A 88 -5.49 2.18 12.06
CA LEU A 88 -6.83 2.63 11.59
C LEU A 88 -7.97 1.86 12.26
N ARG A 89 -7.64 0.83 13.05
CA ARG A 89 -8.58 0.09 13.89
C ARG A 89 -8.22 0.44 15.33
N ASP A 90 -8.82 1.49 15.85
CA ASP A 90 -8.87 1.86 17.27
C ASP A 90 -10.34 2.09 17.64
#